data_AF-A0A381X8R0-F1
#
_entry.id   AF-A0A381X8R0-F1
#
_cell.length_a   1.000
_cell.length_b   1.000
_cell.length_c   1.000
_cell.angle_alpha   90.00
_cell.angle_beta   90.00
_cell.angle_gamma   90.00
#
_symmetry.space_group_name_H-M   'P 1'
#
loop_
_entity.id
_entity.type
_entity.pdbx_description
1 polymer ?
#
loop_
_entity_poly.entity_id
_entity_poly.type
_entity_poly.pdbx_seq_one_letter_code
_entity_poly.pdbx_strand_id
1 'polypeptide(L)'
;QLYFCDEDEARTIFPDIYQSAIQNRVGTTVREDNWWQFRFLEPGLKGGDPRSWFVRHVESGMNTGYVRYTINGRVLHILELVSSTFEGYRALWRFCLDMDLVDTIEAAHRPVDEELRWMLADPRRLISSSEDRSWLRLVDAKSALENRSFSSEGSLTLRIKDDFLPWNDGVYTLSTDGHNSECVVSEKSPDITLSTSDVAAAYLGGVRFDLLARSGRINEDTPGSIDLLDRLFTTDRMPWCIDGW
;
A
#
# COMPACT_ATOMS: atom_id res chain seq x y z
N GLN A 1 11.89 -8.33 -21.42
CA GLN A 1 11.56 -7.79 -22.77
C GLN A 1 10.19 -7.16 -22.73
N LEU A 2 9.94 -6.11 -23.51
CA LEU A 2 8.67 -5.38 -23.51
C LEU A 2 7.89 -5.63 -24.79
N TYR A 3 6.57 -5.78 -24.67
CA TYR A 3 5.66 -5.99 -25.78
C TYR A 3 4.44 -5.12 -25.62
N PHE A 4 4.01 -4.47 -26.71
CA PHE A 4 2.69 -3.89 -26.79
C PHE A 4 1.64 -4.99 -26.82
N CYS A 5 0.51 -4.72 -26.18
CA CYS A 5 -0.67 -5.57 -26.19
C CYS A 5 -1.88 -4.77 -26.63
N ASP A 6 -2.85 -5.44 -27.24
CA ASP A 6 -4.20 -4.89 -27.33
C ASP A 6 -4.94 -5.06 -26.00
N GLU A 7 -6.16 -4.53 -25.94
CA GLU A 7 -6.96 -4.56 -24.73
C GLU A 7 -7.38 -6.00 -24.34
N ASP A 8 -7.69 -6.85 -25.30
CA ASP A 8 -8.15 -8.22 -25.06
C ASP A 8 -7.01 -9.10 -24.49
N GLU A 9 -5.80 -8.94 -25.02
CA GLU A 9 -4.59 -9.53 -24.46
C GLU A 9 -4.33 -9.00 -23.04
N ALA A 10 -4.40 -7.68 -22.84
CA ALA A 10 -4.13 -7.06 -21.54
C ALA A 10 -5.13 -7.52 -20.47
N ARG A 11 -6.43 -7.64 -20.81
CA ARG A 11 -7.48 -8.17 -19.92
C ARG A 11 -7.21 -9.60 -19.45
N THR A 12 -6.52 -10.38 -20.26
CA THR A 12 -6.15 -11.76 -19.92
C THR A 12 -4.86 -11.81 -19.09
N ILE A 13 -3.88 -10.95 -19.40
CA ILE A 13 -2.52 -11.05 -18.85
C ILE A 13 -2.33 -10.26 -17.55
N PHE A 14 -2.91 -9.06 -17.45
CA PHE A 14 -2.66 -8.16 -16.33
C PHE A 14 -3.16 -8.68 -14.98
N PRO A 15 -4.32 -9.39 -14.90
CA PRO A 15 -4.79 -9.97 -13.64
C PRO A 15 -3.77 -10.88 -12.96
N ASP A 16 -3.12 -11.77 -13.71
CA ASP A 16 -2.13 -12.70 -13.17
C ASP A 16 -0.88 -11.98 -12.66
N ILE A 17 -0.40 -10.99 -13.42
CA ILE A 17 0.75 -10.16 -13.00
C ILE A 17 0.41 -9.40 -11.72
N TYR A 18 -0.76 -8.75 -11.67
CA TYR A 18 -1.20 -7.99 -10.51
C TYR A 18 -1.32 -8.90 -9.29
N GLN A 19 -1.99 -10.04 -9.43
CA GLN A 19 -2.16 -11.00 -8.35
C GLN A 19 -0.82 -11.47 -7.78
N SER A 20 0.18 -11.69 -8.64
CA SER A 20 1.54 -12.03 -8.21
C SER A 20 2.25 -10.85 -7.52
N ALA A 21 2.10 -9.63 -8.03
CA ALA A 21 2.79 -8.45 -7.51
C ALA A 21 2.27 -7.97 -6.15
N ILE A 22 0.98 -8.15 -5.86
CA ILE A 22 0.36 -7.65 -4.63
C ILE A 22 0.62 -8.52 -3.38
N GLN A 23 1.05 -9.78 -3.55
CA GLN A 23 1.13 -10.73 -2.43
C GLN A 23 2.01 -10.25 -1.27
N ASN A 24 3.03 -9.45 -1.56
CA ASN A 24 4.02 -8.98 -0.58
C ASN A 24 3.85 -7.49 -0.25
N ARG A 25 2.67 -6.90 -0.50
CA ARG A 25 2.43 -5.49 -0.25
C ARG A 25 1.12 -5.25 0.49
N VAL A 26 1.24 -4.71 1.69
CA VAL A 26 0.08 -4.34 2.52
C VAL A 26 -0.71 -3.20 1.86
N GLY A 27 -2.04 -3.24 1.98
CA GLY A 27 -2.94 -2.17 1.53
C GLY A 27 -3.52 -2.35 0.12
N THR A 28 -3.00 -3.28 -0.67
CA THR A 28 -3.59 -3.65 -1.96
C THR A 28 -4.76 -4.61 -1.80
N THR A 29 -5.75 -4.49 -2.67
CA THR A 29 -6.95 -5.36 -2.69
C THR A 29 -6.87 -6.40 -3.79
N VAL A 30 -7.36 -7.60 -3.51
CA VAL A 30 -7.61 -8.62 -4.54
C VAL A 30 -8.72 -8.12 -5.45
N ARG A 31 -8.51 -8.24 -6.76
CA ARG A 31 -9.46 -7.79 -7.78
C ARG A 31 -10.18 -9.00 -8.36
N GLU A 32 -11.51 -9.02 -8.22
CA GLU A 32 -12.37 -9.94 -8.95
C GLU A 32 -12.61 -9.45 -10.40
N ASP A 33 -13.21 -10.29 -11.24
CA ASP A 33 -13.42 -10.02 -12.67
C ASP A 33 -14.21 -8.72 -12.93
N ASN A 34 -15.23 -8.43 -12.12
CA ASN A 34 -16.01 -7.21 -12.22
C ASN A 34 -15.16 -5.95 -11.97
N TRP A 35 -14.20 -6.02 -11.05
CA TRP A 35 -13.29 -4.92 -10.75
C TRP A 35 -12.32 -4.71 -11.90
N TRP A 36 -11.77 -5.78 -12.48
CA TRP A 36 -10.98 -5.70 -13.70
C TRP A 36 -11.76 -5.07 -14.85
N GLN A 37 -13.01 -5.50 -15.07
CA GLN A 37 -13.87 -4.89 -16.09
C GLN A 37 -14.00 -3.38 -15.87
N PHE A 38 -14.27 -2.94 -14.64
CA PHE A 38 -14.32 -1.53 -14.28
C PHE A 38 -12.99 -0.81 -14.56
N ARG A 39 -11.84 -1.38 -14.16
CA ARG A 39 -10.51 -0.79 -14.39
C ARG A 39 -10.28 -0.51 -15.86
N PHE A 40 -10.59 -1.45 -16.77
CA PHE A 40 -10.41 -1.24 -18.20
C PHE A 40 -11.44 -0.28 -18.84
N LEU A 41 -12.61 -0.10 -18.21
CA LEU A 41 -13.62 0.86 -18.67
C LEU A 41 -13.37 2.29 -18.17
N GLU A 42 -12.55 2.47 -17.13
CA GLU A 42 -12.25 3.78 -16.56
C GLU A 42 -11.61 4.71 -17.60
N PRO A 43 -12.27 5.83 -17.98
CA PRO A 43 -11.73 6.78 -18.93
C PRO A 43 -10.55 7.55 -18.32
N GLY A 44 -9.42 7.60 -19.04
CA GLY A 44 -8.21 8.30 -18.64
C GLY A 44 -8.40 9.81 -18.54
N LEU A 45 -8.75 10.26 -17.33
CA LEU A 45 -8.52 11.58 -16.73
C LEU A 45 -8.54 12.78 -17.71
N LYS A 46 -9.73 13.40 -17.83
CA LYS A 46 -10.02 14.74 -18.38
C LYS A 46 -9.18 15.21 -19.59
N GLY A 47 -9.56 14.70 -20.76
CA GLY A 47 -9.48 15.43 -22.03
C GLY A 47 -8.38 14.93 -22.97
N GLY A 48 -8.78 14.50 -24.17
CA GLY A 48 -7.89 14.43 -25.32
C GLY A 48 -7.92 13.11 -26.08
N ASP A 49 -7.57 12.00 -25.42
CA ASP A 49 -7.53 10.69 -26.07
C ASP A 49 -8.08 9.58 -25.15
N PRO A 50 -9.21 8.94 -25.50
CA PRO A 50 -9.77 7.84 -24.71
C PRO A 50 -8.96 6.54 -24.83
N ARG A 51 -7.92 6.45 -25.69
CA ARG A 51 -7.18 5.20 -25.90
C ARG A 51 -6.12 5.00 -24.83
N SER A 52 -6.35 4.00 -23.99
CA SER A 52 -5.29 3.41 -23.16
C SER A 52 -4.34 2.61 -24.04
N TRP A 53 -3.04 2.70 -23.73
CA TRP A 53 -2.00 1.87 -24.30
C TRP A 53 -1.55 0.84 -23.25
N PHE A 54 -1.27 -0.38 -23.72
CA PHE A 54 -0.91 -1.50 -22.85
C PHE A 54 0.45 -2.04 -23.26
N VAL A 55 1.34 -2.16 -22.28
CA VAL A 55 2.64 -2.81 -22.46
C VAL A 55 2.85 -3.81 -21.35
N ARG A 56 3.30 -5.00 -21.71
CA ARG A 56 3.72 -6.04 -20.78
C ARG A 56 5.23 -6.23 -20.80
N HIS A 57 5.76 -6.62 -19.66
CA HIS A 57 7.12 -7.09 -19.49
C HIS A 57 7.15 -8.61 -19.35
N VAL A 58 8.04 -9.25 -20.10
CA VAL A 58 8.29 -10.70 -20.05
C VAL A 58 9.73 -10.97 -19.63
N GLU A 59 9.91 -11.81 -18.63
CA GLU A 59 11.21 -12.25 -18.10
C GLU A 59 11.23 -13.77 -18.03
N SER A 60 12.25 -14.40 -18.61
CA SER A 60 12.38 -15.87 -18.64
C SER A 60 11.11 -16.58 -19.16
N GLY A 61 10.41 -15.97 -20.12
CA GLY A 61 9.17 -16.50 -20.70
C GLY A 61 7.89 -16.25 -19.89
N MET A 62 7.99 -15.61 -18.72
CA MET A 62 6.85 -15.30 -17.84
C MET A 62 6.49 -13.82 -17.92
N ASN A 63 5.20 -13.48 -17.87
CA ASN A 63 4.78 -12.09 -17.73
C ASN A 63 5.04 -11.62 -16.29
N THR A 64 5.88 -10.59 -16.11
CA THR A 64 6.30 -10.13 -14.78
C THR A 64 5.97 -8.67 -14.50
N GLY A 65 5.42 -7.94 -15.46
CA GLY A 65 5.03 -6.55 -15.25
C GLY A 65 4.15 -6.01 -16.36
N TYR A 66 3.43 -4.94 -16.08
CA TYR A 66 2.69 -4.20 -17.09
C TYR A 66 2.62 -2.71 -16.77
N VAL A 67 2.37 -1.93 -17.82
CA VAL A 67 1.96 -0.53 -17.71
C VAL A 67 0.75 -0.26 -18.60
N ARG A 68 -0.21 0.46 -18.03
CA ARG A 68 -1.32 1.09 -18.74
C ARG A 68 -1.14 2.60 -18.66
N TYR A 69 -1.19 3.28 -19.80
CA TYR A 69 -1.01 4.73 -19.84
C TYR A 69 -1.85 5.38 -20.96
N THR A 70 -2.00 6.70 -20.89
CA THR A 70 -2.53 7.54 -21.98
C THR A 70 -1.53 8.64 -22.30
N ILE A 71 -1.67 9.27 -23.47
CA ILE A 71 -0.87 10.44 -23.85
C ILE A 71 -1.83 11.58 -24.21
N ASN A 72 -1.64 12.75 -23.60
CA ASN A 72 -2.37 13.97 -23.91
C ASN A 72 -1.38 15.10 -24.24
N GLY A 73 -1.29 15.45 -25.53
CA GLY A 73 -0.27 16.39 -26.01
C GLY A 73 1.14 15.84 -25.79
N ARG A 74 1.90 16.44 -24.87
CA ARG A 74 3.26 16.02 -24.48
C ARG A 74 3.33 15.44 -23.07
N VAL A 75 2.19 15.04 -22.49
CA VAL A 75 2.12 14.45 -21.16
C VAL A 75 1.73 12.97 -21.28
N LEU A 76 2.55 12.10 -20.70
CA LEU A 76 2.25 10.67 -20.54
C LEU A 76 1.67 10.46 -19.14
N HIS A 77 0.41 10.04 -19.07
CA HIS A 77 -0.25 9.70 -17.81
C HIS A 77 -0.19 8.20 -17.59
N ILE A 78 0.62 7.76 -16.63
CA ILE A 78 0.65 6.38 -16.15
C ILE A 78 -0.60 6.16 -15.31
N LEU A 79 -1.54 5.37 -15.84
CA LEU A 79 -2.76 4.99 -15.14
C LEU A 79 -2.50 3.85 -14.15
N GLU A 80 -1.63 2.92 -14.53
CA GLU A 80 -1.21 1.83 -13.66
C GLU A 80 0.14 1.27 -14.13
N LEU A 81 1.06 1.04 -13.20
CA LEU A 81 2.36 0.38 -13.47
C LEU A 81 2.64 -0.59 -12.33
N VAL A 82 2.62 -1.88 -12.65
CA VAL A 82 2.74 -2.97 -11.67
C VAL A 82 3.73 -3.99 -12.18
N SER A 83 4.56 -4.52 -11.28
CA SER A 83 5.47 -5.61 -11.60
C SER A 83 5.73 -6.47 -10.38
N SER A 84 5.86 -7.77 -10.61
CA SER A 84 6.26 -8.76 -9.61
C SER A 84 7.78 -8.92 -9.50
N THR A 85 8.57 -8.28 -10.38
CA THR A 85 10.04 -8.31 -10.33
C THR A 85 10.65 -6.92 -10.43
N PHE A 86 11.82 -6.74 -9.81
CA PHE A 86 12.55 -5.47 -9.90
C PHE A 86 13.00 -5.15 -11.33
N GLU A 87 13.38 -6.16 -12.11
CA GLU A 87 13.75 -5.95 -13.52
C GLU A 87 12.56 -5.49 -14.36
N GLY A 88 11.39 -6.10 -14.18
CA GLY A 88 10.17 -5.67 -14.85
C GLY A 88 9.78 -4.24 -14.47
N TYR A 89 9.83 -3.91 -13.19
CA TYR A 89 9.59 -2.56 -12.69
C TYR A 89 10.53 -1.53 -13.33
N ARG A 90 11.85 -1.82 -13.37
CA ARG A 90 12.85 -0.95 -14.01
C ARG A 90 12.63 -0.79 -15.50
N ALA A 91 12.34 -1.88 -16.20
CA ALA A 91 12.10 -1.87 -17.65
C ALA A 91 10.87 -1.03 -18.02
N LEU A 92 9.78 -1.14 -17.24
CA LEU A 92 8.56 -0.38 -17.46
C LEU A 92 8.77 1.13 -17.24
N TRP A 93 9.47 1.51 -16.18
CA TRP A 93 9.82 2.93 -15.97
C TRP A 93 10.76 3.46 -17.05
N ARG A 94 11.76 2.68 -17.45
CA ARG A 94 12.65 3.03 -18.56
C ARG A 94 11.86 3.27 -19.85
N PHE A 95 10.90 2.40 -20.15
CA PHE A 95 10.01 2.55 -21.30
C PHE A 95 9.21 3.86 -21.25
N CYS A 96 8.62 4.21 -20.11
CA CYS A 96 7.89 5.47 -19.99
C CYS A 96 8.82 6.69 -20.11
N LEU A 97 10.03 6.64 -19.54
CA LEU A 97 11.00 7.73 -19.54
C LEU A 97 11.68 7.97 -20.89
N ASP A 98 11.81 6.92 -21.71
CA ASP A 98 12.43 7.00 -23.04
C ASP A 98 11.39 7.31 -24.15
N MET A 99 10.14 7.63 -23.80
CA MET A 99 9.08 7.93 -24.76
C MET A 99 9.38 9.24 -25.50
N ASP A 100 9.58 9.15 -26.82
CA ASP A 100 9.77 10.32 -27.67
C ASP A 100 8.53 11.24 -27.67
N LEU A 101 8.77 12.55 -27.84
CA LEU A 101 7.75 13.61 -27.87
C LEU A 101 6.95 13.82 -26.57
N VAL A 102 7.36 13.19 -25.46
CA VAL A 102 6.83 13.42 -24.12
C VAL A 102 7.77 14.35 -23.35
N ASP A 103 7.21 15.45 -22.81
CA ASP A 103 7.94 16.40 -21.95
C ASP A 103 7.74 16.08 -20.46
N THR A 104 6.57 15.54 -20.10
CA THR A 104 6.14 15.31 -18.72
C THR A 104 5.54 13.92 -18.55
N ILE A 105 5.90 13.26 -17.45
CA ILE A 105 5.28 11.99 -17.04
C ILE A 105 4.57 12.23 -15.72
N GLU A 106 3.29 11.88 -15.68
CA GLU A 106 2.48 11.93 -14.48
C GLU A 106 2.11 10.50 -14.08
N ALA A 107 2.37 10.14 -12.83
CA ALA A 107 2.01 8.85 -12.28
C ALA A 107 1.28 9.08 -10.96
N ALA A 108 -0.04 8.97 -10.99
CA ALA A 108 -0.88 9.07 -9.81
C ALA A 108 -0.90 7.74 -9.03
N HIS A 109 -1.35 7.80 -7.77
CA HIS A 109 -1.54 6.63 -6.91
C HIS A 109 -0.30 5.73 -6.81
N ARG A 110 0.88 6.35 -6.76
CA ARG A 110 2.16 5.66 -6.55
C ARG A 110 2.45 5.51 -5.07
N PRO A 111 3.21 4.49 -4.68
CA PRO A 111 3.59 4.30 -3.28
C PRO A 111 4.54 5.41 -2.79
N VAL A 112 4.47 5.75 -1.51
CA VAL A 112 5.29 6.84 -0.94
C VAL A 112 6.77 6.47 -0.79
N ASP A 113 7.08 5.18 -0.72
CA ASP A 113 8.42 4.59 -0.65
C ASP A 113 8.90 4.08 -2.01
N GLU A 114 8.40 4.66 -3.10
CA GLU A 114 8.69 4.21 -4.45
C GLU A 114 10.19 4.23 -4.80
N GLU A 115 10.66 3.12 -5.40
CA GLU A 115 12.06 2.91 -5.74
C GLU A 115 12.56 3.86 -6.85
N LEU A 116 11.65 4.37 -7.70
CA LEU A 116 11.96 5.23 -8.84
C LEU A 116 12.89 6.39 -8.46
N ARG A 117 12.66 7.04 -7.31
CA ARG A 117 13.48 8.17 -6.85
C ARG A 117 14.97 7.84 -6.86
N TRP A 118 15.33 6.61 -6.52
CA TRP A 118 16.70 6.13 -6.41
C TRP A 118 17.25 5.52 -7.71
N MET A 119 16.39 5.30 -8.71
CA MET A 119 16.77 4.84 -10.04
C MET A 119 17.17 6.00 -10.97
N LEU A 120 16.74 7.22 -10.67
CA LEU A 120 16.98 8.41 -11.49
C LEU A 120 18.38 8.98 -11.26
N ALA A 121 19.04 9.40 -12.35
CA ALA A 121 20.34 10.08 -12.27
C ALA A 121 20.24 11.46 -11.56
N ASP A 122 19.11 12.16 -11.70
CA ASP A 122 18.78 13.37 -10.93
C ASP A 122 17.43 13.17 -10.21
N PRO A 123 17.43 12.65 -8.97
CA PRO A 123 16.21 12.37 -8.21
C PRO A 123 15.31 13.60 -7.99
N ARG A 124 15.84 14.82 -8.08
CA ARG A 124 15.08 16.06 -7.88
C ARG A 124 14.14 16.40 -9.04
N ARG A 125 14.30 15.72 -10.18
CA ARG A 125 13.38 15.81 -11.32
C ARG A 125 12.05 15.11 -11.01
N LEU A 126 12.04 14.16 -10.08
CA LEU A 126 10.82 13.56 -9.57
C LEU A 126 10.20 14.48 -8.52
N ILE A 127 9.15 15.18 -8.92
CA ILE A 127 8.33 15.99 -8.01
C ILE A 127 7.20 15.09 -7.51
N SER A 128 7.12 14.90 -6.19
CA SER A 128 6.11 14.06 -5.56
C SER A 128 5.31 14.86 -4.54
N SER A 129 3.99 14.65 -4.51
CA SER A 129 3.10 15.08 -3.43
C SER A 129 2.42 13.86 -2.81
N SER A 130 2.07 13.96 -1.53
CA SER A 130 1.31 12.93 -0.81
C SER A 130 -0.11 13.41 -0.54
N GLU A 131 -1.07 12.53 -0.74
CA GLU A 131 -2.47 12.69 -0.37
C GLU A 131 -2.93 11.45 0.42
N ASP A 132 -3.98 11.60 1.23
CA ASP A 132 -4.60 10.45 1.87
C ASP A 132 -5.32 9.57 0.84
N ARG A 133 -5.25 8.25 1.04
CA ARG A 133 -5.82 7.28 0.10
C ARG A 133 -6.79 6.32 0.77
N SER A 134 -6.38 5.67 1.85
CA SER A 134 -7.19 4.70 2.56
C SER A 134 -7.40 5.12 4.00
N TRP A 135 -8.64 5.01 4.45
CA TRP A 135 -9.04 5.23 5.83
C TRP A 135 -9.54 3.90 6.40
N LEU A 136 -9.10 3.57 7.61
CA LEU A 136 -9.45 2.31 8.26
C LEU A 136 -10.35 2.57 9.46
N ARG A 137 -11.32 1.69 9.67
CA ARG A 137 -12.08 1.60 10.90
C ARG A 137 -12.05 0.16 11.40
N LEU A 138 -11.49 -0.04 12.58
CA LEU A 138 -11.54 -1.33 13.24
C LEU A 138 -12.95 -1.55 13.77
N VAL A 139 -13.67 -2.51 13.19
CA VAL A 139 -14.99 -2.94 13.67
C VAL A 139 -14.81 -3.80 14.92
N ASP A 140 -13.91 -4.78 14.85
CA ASP A 140 -13.45 -5.60 15.98
C ASP A 140 -11.93 -5.45 16.10
N ALA A 141 -11.49 -4.65 17.08
CA ALA A 141 -10.07 -4.37 17.28
C ALA A 141 -9.30 -5.60 17.75
N LYS A 142 -9.89 -6.44 18.59
CA LYS A 142 -9.27 -7.68 19.08
C LYS A 142 -9.02 -8.63 17.92
N SER A 143 -10.06 -8.95 17.16
CA SER A 143 -9.94 -9.86 16.02
C SER A 143 -9.02 -9.31 14.93
N ALA A 144 -9.03 -8.00 14.68
CA ALA A 144 -8.09 -7.39 13.72
C ALA A 144 -6.63 -7.63 14.17
N LEU A 145 -6.31 -7.37 15.43
CA LEU A 145 -4.97 -7.58 15.97
C LEU A 145 -4.54 -9.06 15.95
N GLU A 146 -5.45 -10.00 16.17
CA GLU A 146 -5.19 -11.46 16.10
C GLU A 146 -4.97 -11.99 14.68
N ASN A 147 -5.58 -11.36 13.68
CA ASN A 147 -5.47 -11.78 12.28
C ASN A 147 -4.35 -11.05 11.52
N ARG A 148 -3.56 -10.26 12.24
CA ARG A 148 -2.41 -9.53 11.72
C ARG A 148 -1.11 -10.21 12.14
N SER A 149 -0.17 -10.32 11.20
CA SER A 149 1.23 -10.68 11.49
C SER A 149 2.05 -9.45 11.90
N PHE A 150 3.17 -9.67 12.59
CA PHE A 150 4.00 -8.62 13.18
C PHE A 150 5.46 -8.85 12.81
N SER A 151 6.29 -7.81 12.74
CA SER A 151 7.68 -7.96 12.26
C SER A 151 8.64 -8.59 13.28
N SER A 152 8.23 -8.76 14.54
CA SER A 152 9.05 -9.38 15.57
C SER A 152 8.20 -10.03 16.67
N GLU A 153 8.84 -10.83 17.52
CA GLU A 153 8.22 -11.31 18.76
C GLU A 153 8.05 -10.18 19.78
N GLY A 154 7.03 -10.29 20.64
CA GLY A 154 6.81 -9.37 21.74
C GLY A 154 5.43 -9.49 22.38
N SER A 155 5.24 -8.80 23.50
CA SER A 155 3.96 -8.73 24.21
C SER A 155 3.77 -7.34 24.81
N LEU A 156 2.57 -6.79 24.67
CA LEU A 156 2.17 -5.49 25.19
C LEU A 156 0.71 -5.51 25.66
N THR A 157 0.44 -4.77 26.73
CA THR A 157 -0.93 -4.55 27.21
C THR A 157 -1.41 -3.18 26.76
N LEU A 158 -2.49 -3.15 25.97
CA LEU A 158 -3.05 -1.96 25.34
C LEU A 158 -4.40 -1.63 25.98
N ARG A 159 -4.56 -0.41 26.50
CA ARG A 159 -5.88 0.17 26.78
C ARG A 159 -6.40 0.78 25.49
N ILE A 160 -7.36 0.12 24.85
CA ILE A 160 -8.00 0.59 23.63
C ILE A 160 -9.32 1.26 24.02
N LYS A 161 -9.49 2.52 23.65
CA LYS A 161 -10.73 3.30 23.84
C LYS A 161 -11.53 3.36 22.55
N ASP A 162 -12.84 3.17 22.65
CA ASP A 162 -13.75 3.34 21.52
C ASP A 162 -15.09 3.92 21.97
N ASP A 163 -15.27 5.22 21.73
CA ASP A 163 -16.49 5.94 22.10
C ASP A 163 -17.70 5.58 21.21
N PHE A 164 -17.49 4.83 20.12
CA PHE A 164 -18.53 4.51 19.14
C PHE A 164 -18.91 3.03 19.14
N LEU A 165 -17.96 2.10 19.27
CA LEU A 165 -18.18 0.65 19.34
C LEU A 165 -17.74 0.10 20.71
N PRO A 166 -18.64 0.00 21.70
CA PRO A 166 -18.27 -0.30 23.09
C PRO A 166 -17.55 -1.64 23.31
N TRP A 167 -17.72 -2.62 22.43
CA TRP A 167 -17.04 -3.92 22.54
C TRP A 167 -15.53 -3.86 22.24
N ASN A 168 -15.06 -2.77 21.61
CA ASN A 168 -13.63 -2.50 21.45
C ASN A 168 -13.03 -1.77 22.66
N ASP A 169 -13.88 -1.22 23.54
CA ASP A 169 -13.42 -0.48 24.71
C ASP A 169 -12.99 -1.47 25.80
N GLY A 170 -11.68 -1.60 25.99
CA GLY A 170 -11.14 -2.53 26.99
C GLY A 170 -9.63 -2.45 27.13
N VAL A 171 -9.09 -3.35 27.95
CA VAL A 171 -7.66 -3.60 28.08
C VAL A 171 -7.38 -4.97 27.46
N TYR A 172 -6.41 -5.02 26.57
CA TYR A 172 -6.06 -6.22 25.82
C TYR A 172 -4.56 -6.49 25.92
N THR A 173 -4.17 -7.75 26.11
CA THR A 173 -2.78 -8.16 25.96
C THR A 173 -2.60 -8.75 24.57
N LEU A 174 -1.82 -8.06 23.74
CA LEU A 174 -1.34 -8.53 22.45
C LEU A 174 -0.02 -9.25 22.66
N SER A 175 0.08 -10.50 22.21
CA SER A 175 1.33 -11.27 22.18
C SER A 175 1.53 -11.88 20.80
N THR A 176 2.77 -11.93 20.33
CA THR A 176 3.09 -12.47 19.01
C THR A 176 4.49 -13.08 18.99
N ASP A 177 4.67 -14.10 18.14
CA ASP A 177 5.97 -14.69 17.78
C ASP A 177 6.50 -14.14 16.42
N GLY A 178 5.86 -13.10 15.89
CA GLY A 178 6.09 -12.52 14.57
C GLY A 178 5.25 -13.14 13.44
N HIS A 179 4.76 -14.38 13.59
CA HIS A 179 3.93 -15.04 12.58
C HIS A 179 2.48 -15.12 13.02
N ASN A 180 2.27 -15.59 14.25
CA ASN A 180 0.98 -15.70 14.90
C ASN A 180 0.85 -14.63 15.97
N SER A 181 -0.37 -14.21 16.22
CA SER A 181 -0.68 -13.27 17.28
C SER A 181 -1.91 -13.72 18.04
N GLU A 182 -1.92 -13.37 19.32
CA GLU A 182 -3.03 -13.60 20.24
C GLU A 182 -3.34 -12.26 20.92
N CYS A 183 -4.62 -11.90 20.97
CA CYS A 183 -5.08 -10.69 21.62
C CYS A 183 -6.20 -11.06 22.58
N VAL A 184 -5.91 -11.04 23.89
CA VAL A 184 -6.88 -11.44 24.92
C VAL A 184 -7.27 -10.27 25.79
N VAL A 185 -8.49 -10.28 26.31
CA VAL A 185 -8.90 -9.32 27.36
C VAL A 185 -7.99 -9.52 28.57
N SER A 186 -7.58 -8.41 29.19
CA SER A 186 -6.60 -8.41 30.28
C SER A 186 -7.06 -7.51 31.42
N GLU A 187 -6.71 -7.91 32.64
CA GLU A 187 -6.88 -7.12 33.86
C GLU A 187 -5.58 -6.43 34.31
N LYS A 188 -4.49 -6.59 33.54
CA LYS A 188 -3.20 -5.96 33.84
C LYS A 188 -3.27 -4.44 33.64
N SER A 189 -2.37 -3.71 34.29
CA SER A 189 -2.15 -2.30 33.96
C SER A 189 -1.67 -2.17 32.50
N PRO A 190 -2.19 -1.20 31.73
CA PRO A 190 -1.77 -1.00 30.35
C PRO A 190 -0.35 -0.46 30.29
N ASP A 191 0.36 -0.83 29.23
CA ASP A 191 1.65 -0.25 28.83
C ASP A 191 1.46 0.97 27.94
N ILE A 192 0.35 1.01 27.19
CA ILE A 192 -0.02 2.08 26.25
C ILE A 192 -1.53 2.29 26.29
N THR A 193 -1.95 3.55 26.29
CA THR A 193 -3.35 3.95 26.16
C THR A 193 -3.58 4.71 24.86
N LEU A 194 -4.53 4.24 24.04
CA LEU A 194 -4.84 4.80 22.71
C LEU A 194 -6.31 4.57 22.29
N SER A 195 -6.76 5.27 21.26
CA SER A 195 -8.09 5.02 20.67
C SER A 195 -8.05 3.98 19.56
N THR A 196 -9.20 3.40 19.21
CA THR A 196 -9.31 2.53 18.01
C THR A 196 -8.95 3.25 16.72
N SER A 197 -9.14 4.57 16.65
CA SER A 197 -8.74 5.37 15.48
C SER A 197 -7.22 5.51 15.37
N ASP A 198 -6.50 5.55 16.50
CA ASP A 198 -5.04 5.57 16.53
C ASP A 198 -4.47 4.22 16.12
N VAL A 199 -5.05 3.12 16.61
CA VAL A 199 -4.69 1.77 16.13
C VAL A 199 -4.94 1.66 14.63
N ALA A 200 -6.11 2.10 14.15
CA ALA A 200 -6.48 2.04 12.74
C ALA A 200 -5.51 2.82 11.82
N ALA A 201 -5.05 4.00 12.26
CA ALA A 201 -4.10 4.81 11.50
C ALA A 201 -2.75 4.10 11.29
N ALA A 202 -2.27 3.37 12.30
CA ALA A 202 -1.01 2.64 12.26
C ALA A 202 -1.15 1.17 11.81
N TYR A 203 -2.38 0.67 11.68
CA TYR A 203 -2.68 -0.75 11.49
C TYR A 203 -2.00 -1.36 10.25
N LEU A 204 -1.88 -0.62 9.15
CA LEU A 204 -1.20 -1.11 7.94
C LEU A 204 0.31 -0.86 7.93
N GLY A 205 0.90 -0.36 9.03
CA GLY A 205 2.34 -0.07 9.12
C GLY A 205 2.76 1.26 8.47
N GLY A 206 1.82 2.08 8.00
CA GLY A 206 2.11 3.35 7.32
C GLY A 206 2.29 4.56 8.25
N VAL A 207 1.91 4.43 9.52
CA VAL A 207 2.05 5.48 10.53
C VAL A 207 2.73 4.88 11.75
N ARG A 208 3.72 5.60 12.29
CA ARG A 208 4.41 5.20 13.51
C ARG A 208 3.65 5.67 14.75
N PHE A 209 3.58 4.84 15.77
CA PHE A 209 3.02 5.16 17.08
C PHE A 209 3.86 6.23 17.80
N ASP A 210 5.17 6.32 17.59
CA ASP A 210 5.98 7.42 18.15
C ASP A 210 5.46 8.80 17.71
N LEU A 211 5.06 8.93 16.45
CA LEU A 211 4.50 10.17 15.93
C LEU A 211 3.16 10.48 16.57
N LEU A 212 2.31 9.46 16.76
CA LEU A 212 1.03 9.62 17.46
C LEU A 212 1.24 10.07 18.90
N ALA A 213 2.23 9.52 19.61
CA ALA A 213 2.53 9.90 20.98
C ALA A 213 3.11 11.30 21.10
N ARG A 214 4.07 11.64 20.25
CA ARG A 214 4.66 12.99 20.18
C ARG A 214 3.64 14.05 19.77
N SER A 215 2.58 13.66 19.06
CA SER A 215 1.43 14.53 18.75
C SER A 215 0.41 14.62 19.89
N GLY A 216 0.60 13.88 20.98
CA GLY A 216 -0.28 13.87 22.16
C GLY A 216 -1.54 13.02 22.00
N ARG A 217 -1.61 12.14 20.99
CA ARG A 217 -2.79 11.29 20.73
C ARG A 217 -2.83 10.01 21.55
N ILE A 218 -1.66 9.43 21.84
CA ILE A 218 -1.53 8.20 22.63
C ILE A 218 -0.62 8.45 23.84
N ASN A 219 -0.82 7.69 24.90
CA ASN A 219 -0.02 7.77 26.12
C ASN A 219 0.85 6.53 26.30
N GLU A 220 2.13 6.73 26.62
CA GLU A 220 3.02 5.68 27.10
C GLU A 220 2.89 5.56 28.62
N ASP A 221 2.38 4.43 29.11
CA ASP A 221 2.22 4.16 30.54
C ASP A 221 3.46 3.43 31.11
N THR A 222 4.11 2.59 30.28
CA THR A 222 5.36 1.90 30.59
C THR A 222 6.48 2.37 29.64
N PRO A 223 7.60 2.92 30.14
CA PRO A 223 8.68 3.41 29.27
C PRO A 223 9.23 2.35 28.30
N GLY A 224 9.35 2.72 27.02
CA GLY A 224 9.87 1.85 25.96
C GLY A 224 8.82 0.96 25.29
N SER A 225 7.55 1.05 25.72
CA SER A 225 6.46 0.27 25.13
C SER A 225 6.10 0.79 23.74
N ILE A 226 6.19 2.10 23.48
CA ILE A 226 5.95 2.66 22.15
C ILE A 226 6.99 2.17 21.14
N ASP A 227 8.26 2.16 21.52
CA ASP A 227 9.34 1.66 20.66
C ASP A 227 9.17 0.17 20.35
N LEU A 228 8.66 -0.62 21.31
CA LEU A 228 8.27 -2.00 21.05
C LEU A 228 7.07 -2.07 20.11
N LEU A 229 6.03 -1.26 20.31
CA LEU A 229 4.83 -1.25 19.47
C LEU A 229 5.15 -0.88 18.01
N ASP A 230 6.00 0.12 17.78
CA ASP A 230 6.51 0.48 16.46
C ASP A 230 7.25 -0.69 15.81
N ARG A 231 8.14 -1.37 16.56
CA ARG A 231 8.88 -2.53 16.06
C ARG A 231 7.97 -3.72 15.75
N LEU A 232 6.88 -3.91 16.46
CA LEU A 232 5.89 -4.95 16.16
C LEU A 232 5.11 -4.61 14.88
N PHE A 233 4.70 -3.35 14.72
CA PHE A 233 3.82 -2.93 13.62
C PHE A 233 4.51 -2.55 12.32
N THR A 234 5.85 -2.50 12.30
CA THR A 234 6.63 -2.21 11.10
C THR A 234 6.38 -3.24 10.00
N THR A 235 6.38 -2.77 8.74
CA THR A 235 6.29 -3.61 7.55
C THR A 235 7.48 -3.33 6.65
N ASP A 236 7.89 -4.30 5.83
CA ASP A 236 9.06 -4.16 4.93
C ASP A 236 8.90 -3.03 3.91
N ARG A 237 7.66 -2.75 3.51
CA ARG A 237 7.28 -1.68 2.59
C ARG A 237 6.13 -0.89 3.15
N MET A 238 6.05 0.39 2.79
CA MET A 238 4.91 1.23 3.13
C MET A 238 3.65 0.68 2.46
N PRO A 239 2.50 0.74 3.16
CA PRO A 239 1.24 0.27 2.59
C PRO A 239 0.89 1.07 1.34
N TRP A 240 0.32 0.39 0.36
CA TRP A 240 -0.03 0.99 -0.92
C TRP A 240 -1.41 0.52 -1.35
N CYS A 241 -2.34 1.46 -1.48
CA CYS A 241 -3.65 1.22 -2.01
C CYS A 241 -3.72 1.75 -3.45
N ILE A 242 -3.69 0.82 -4.40
CA ILE A 242 -3.75 1.12 -5.84
C ILE A 242 -5.17 1.51 -6.22
N ASP A 243 -6.14 0.77 -5.70
CA ASP A 243 -7.55 0.93 -6.02
C ASP A 243 -8.17 2.13 -5.31
N GLY A 244 -9.13 2.75 -5.98
CA GLY A 244 -10.01 3.78 -5.42
C GLY A 244 -11.45 3.37 -5.68
N TRP A 245 -12.32 3.61 -4.72
CA TRP A 245 -13.75 3.31 -4.78
C TRP A 245 -14.56 4.50 -5.30
#